data_AF-A0A0F9EXB6-F1
#
_entry.id   AF-A0A0F9EXB6-F1
#
_cell.length_a   1.000
_cell.length_b   1.000
_cell.length_c   1.000
_cell.angle_alpha   90.00
_cell.angle_beta   90.00
_cell.angle_gamma   90.00
#
_symmetry.space_group_name_H-M   'P 1'
#
loop_
_entity.id
_entity.type
_entity.pdbx_description
1 polymer ?
#
loop_
_entity_poly.entity_id
_entity_poly.type
_entity_poly.pdbx_seq_one_letter_code
_entity_poly.pdbx_strand_id
1 'polypeptide(L)'
;MIDNFNSTFFYSFIYLEQKEQLGERMNDNKKILIFAGCSKKKLPYPAPAINLNQGQLFRAIKKLATNHKFDIKILSGKYGLLEPDTIIKPYDQKLTKKADIKRFSLEIRPTMHQILKDYDTIIVVMGKVYRQVLEPYYNSKFRVVIHKKGIFGYLHLLSQFNKFTTRILLAEIEKYKFTKN
;
A
#
# COMPACT_ATOMS: atom_id res chain seq x y z
N MET A 1 8.13 30.65 -24.58
CA MET A 1 7.10 29.73 -24.06
C MET A 1 7.71 29.02 -22.88
N ILE A 2 7.41 29.51 -21.67
CA ILE A 2 7.90 28.90 -20.43
C ILE A 2 6.86 27.85 -20.07
N ASP A 3 7.29 26.58 -20.08
CA ASP A 3 6.46 25.46 -19.70
C ASP A 3 5.98 25.63 -18.25
N ASN A 4 4.64 25.61 -18.09
CA ASN A 4 3.93 25.57 -16.81
C ASN A 4 4.19 24.22 -16.12
N PHE A 5 5.42 24.00 -15.67
CA PHE A 5 5.76 22.90 -14.78
C PHE A 5 5.02 23.14 -13.47
N ASN A 6 3.96 22.34 -13.25
CA ASN A 6 2.98 22.45 -12.15
C ASN A 6 3.53 23.16 -10.90
N SER A 7 3.09 24.40 -10.69
CA SER A 7 3.50 25.26 -9.58
C SER A 7 3.45 24.53 -8.22
N THR A 8 2.46 23.66 -8.01
CA THR A 8 2.33 22.82 -6.81
C THR A 8 3.54 21.92 -6.55
N PHE A 9 4.17 21.38 -7.60
CA PHE A 9 5.34 20.50 -7.47
C PHE A 9 6.58 21.30 -7.07
N PHE A 10 6.73 22.51 -7.61
CA PHE A 10 7.79 23.43 -7.25
C PHE A 10 7.64 23.96 -5.82
N TYR A 11 6.43 24.32 -5.40
CA TYR A 11 6.14 24.70 -4.02
C TYR A 11 6.38 23.55 -3.03
N SER A 12 6.00 22.32 -3.39
CA SER A 12 6.29 21.14 -2.58
C SER A 12 7.80 20.91 -2.47
N PHE A 13 8.55 21.06 -3.56
CA PHE A 13 10.00 20.92 -3.59
C PHE A 13 10.70 21.96 -2.70
N ILE A 14 10.37 23.25 -2.83
CA ILE A 14 10.94 24.32 -1.99
C ILE A 14 10.56 24.13 -0.51
N TYR A 15 9.33 23.73 -0.22
CA TYR A 15 8.89 23.44 1.15
C TYR A 15 9.70 22.29 1.78
N LEU A 16 10.05 21.28 0.97
CA LEU A 16 10.86 20.14 1.42
C LEU A 16 12.33 20.53 1.65
N GLU A 17 12.92 21.39 0.81
CA GLU A 17 14.28 21.95 1.03
C GLU A 17 14.35 22.81 2.30
N GLN A 18 13.32 23.63 2.57
CA GLN A 18 13.25 24.40 3.82
C GLN A 18 13.15 23.50 5.07
N LYS A 19 12.41 22.38 4.98
CA LYS A 19 12.39 21.37 6.04
C LYS A 19 13.71 20.60 6.19
N GLU A 20 14.52 20.49 5.13
CA GLU A 20 15.88 19.96 5.21
C GLU A 20 16.81 20.84 6.06
N GLN A 21 16.72 22.15 5.87
CA GLN A 21 17.55 23.11 6.60
C GLN A 21 17.12 23.28 8.07
N LEU A 22 15.84 23.00 8.41
CA LEU A 22 15.28 23.18 9.76
C LEU A 22 15.32 21.94 10.68
N GLY A 23 16.09 20.91 10.35
CA GLY A 23 16.52 19.94 11.38
C GLY A 23 15.48 18.93 11.87
N GLU A 24 14.49 18.53 11.06
CA GLU A 24 13.80 17.24 11.29
C GLU A 24 14.60 16.13 10.60
N ARG A 25 15.61 15.57 11.28
CA ARG A 25 16.16 14.25 10.90
C ARG A 25 15.06 13.22 11.11
N MET A 26 14.24 13.00 10.08
CA MET A 26 13.33 11.86 10.02
C MET A 26 14.21 10.60 10.05
N ASN A 27 14.19 9.87 11.16
CA ASN A 27 14.93 8.62 11.35
C ASN A 27 14.89 7.76 10.08
N ASP A 28 16.06 7.50 9.49
CA ASP A 28 16.25 6.66 8.28
C ASP A 28 15.85 5.18 8.49
N ASN A 29 15.30 4.83 9.65
CA ASN A 29 14.94 3.48 10.07
C ASN A 29 13.41 3.22 10.15
N LYS A 30 12.56 4.06 9.57
CA LYS A 30 11.11 3.80 9.58
C LYS A 30 10.78 2.49 8.87
N LYS A 31 10.11 1.57 9.55
CA LYS A 31 9.60 0.32 8.97
C LYS A 31 8.27 0.57 8.28
N ILE A 32 8.25 0.37 6.97
CA ILE A 32 7.08 0.64 6.11
C ILE A 32 6.52 -0.67 5.55
N LEU A 33 5.23 -0.88 5.74
CA LEU A 33 4.49 -2.00 5.16
C LEU A 33 3.49 -1.51 4.12
N ILE A 34 3.39 -2.21 2.99
CA ILE A 34 2.28 -2.07 2.05
C ILE A 34 1.36 -3.29 2.14
N PHE A 35 0.06 -3.08 2.37
CA PHE A 35 -0.94 -4.10 2.09
C PHE A 35 -1.46 -3.97 0.65
N ALA A 36 -1.36 -5.08 -0.09
CA ALA A 36 -1.88 -5.21 -1.45
C ALA A 36 -2.99 -6.26 -1.50
N GLY A 37 -4.08 -5.99 -2.22
CA GLY A 37 -5.08 -7.02 -2.50
C GLY A 37 -4.61 -7.97 -3.59
N CYS A 38 -4.95 -9.27 -3.48
CA CYS A 38 -4.64 -10.25 -4.53
C CYS A 38 -5.28 -9.85 -5.87
N SER A 39 -4.63 -10.21 -6.98
CA SER A 39 -5.12 -9.92 -8.33
C SER A 39 -5.96 -11.05 -8.91
N LYS A 40 -6.91 -10.72 -9.79
CA LYS A 40 -7.63 -11.72 -10.60
C LYS A 40 -6.67 -12.52 -11.48
N LYS A 41 -5.82 -11.82 -12.25
CA LYS A 41 -4.78 -12.44 -13.09
C LYS A 41 -3.70 -13.06 -12.21
N LYS A 42 -3.40 -14.34 -12.43
CA LYS A 42 -2.37 -15.10 -11.70
C LYS A 42 -1.52 -15.93 -12.67
N LEU A 43 -0.34 -16.37 -12.24
CA LEU A 43 0.42 -17.40 -12.98
C LEU A 43 -0.38 -18.71 -13.00
N PRO A 44 -0.21 -19.57 -14.02
CA PRO A 44 -0.97 -20.82 -14.15
C PRO A 44 -0.41 -21.98 -13.31
N TYR A 45 0.65 -21.74 -12.52
CA TYR A 45 1.33 -22.73 -11.69
C TYR A 45 1.55 -22.20 -10.26
N PRO A 46 1.79 -23.09 -9.27
CA PRO A 46 2.09 -22.68 -7.90
C PRO A 46 3.35 -21.82 -7.85
N ALA A 47 3.30 -20.70 -7.13
CA ALA A 47 4.39 -19.75 -7.02
C ALA A 47 4.30 -18.98 -5.70
N PRO A 48 5.38 -18.32 -5.25
CA PRO A 48 5.32 -17.35 -4.16
C PRO A 48 4.21 -16.33 -4.40
N ALA A 49 3.44 -15.96 -3.39
CA ALA A 49 2.28 -15.07 -3.53
C ALA A 49 2.63 -13.74 -4.23
N ILE A 50 3.83 -13.19 -3.98
CA ILE A 50 4.34 -11.97 -4.63
C ILE A 50 4.62 -12.13 -6.13
N ASN A 51 4.82 -13.36 -6.59
CA ASN A 51 5.05 -13.71 -8.00
C ASN A 51 3.77 -14.26 -8.65
N LEU A 52 2.93 -14.96 -7.90
CA LEU A 52 1.67 -15.51 -8.41
C LEU A 52 0.75 -14.39 -8.91
N ASN A 53 0.68 -13.25 -8.21
CA ASN A 53 -0.21 -12.14 -8.57
C ASN A 53 0.34 -11.31 -9.74
N GLN A 54 -0.41 -11.27 -10.85
CA GLN A 54 0.02 -10.69 -12.14
C GLN A 54 -0.84 -9.50 -12.60
N GLY A 55 -1.78 -9.02 -11.78
CA GLY A 55 -2.61 -7.85 -12.10
C GLY A 55 -1.80 -6.55 -12.16
N GLN A 56 -2.20 -5.62 -13.03
CA GLN A 56 -1.49 -4.35 -13.24
C GLN A 56 -1.29 -3.54 -11.95
N LEU A 57 -2.36 -3.39 -11.14
CA LEU A 57 -2.28 -2.69 -9.86
C LEU A 57 -1.29 -3.37 -8.91
N PHE A 58 -1.35 -4.70 -8.80
CA PHE A 58 -0.45 -5.47 -7.94
C PHE A 58 1.00 -5.31 -8.38
N ARG A 59 1.28 -5.37 -9.70
CA ARG A 59 2.62 -5.15 -10.26
C ARG A 59 3.14 -3.73 -9.96
N ALA A 60 2.29 -2.72 -10.04
CA ALA A 60 2.66 -1.34 -9.70
C ALA A 60 2.99 -1.19 -8.21
N ILE A 61 2.22 -1.81 -7.32
CA ILE A 61 2.48 -1.83 -5.88
C ILE A 61 3.78 -2.59 -5.57
N LYS A 62 3.98 -3.78 -6.16
CA LYS A 62 5.21 -4.57 -6.02
C LYS A 62 6.44 -3.77 -6.47
N LYS A 63 6.34 -3.03 -7.59
CA LYS A 63 7.41 -2.16 -8.07
C LYS A 63 7.73 -1.06 -7.05
N LEU A 64 6.70 -0.39 -6.51
CA LEU A 64 6.88 0.62 -5.47
C LEU A 64 7.56 0.03 -4.23
N ALA A 65 7.08 -1.10 -3.73
CA ALA A 65 7.67 -1.78 -2.58
C ALA A 65 9.15 -2.13 -2.83
N THR A 66 9.47 -2.66 -4.01
CA THR A 66 10.84 -3.03 -4.38
C THR A 66 11.75 -1.81 -4.46
N ASN A 67 11.33 -0.75 -5.16
CA ASN A 67 12.12 0.45 -5.36
C ASN A 67 12.47 1.17 -4.05
N HIS A 68 11.55 1.13 -3.09
CA HIS A 68 11.71 1.81 -1.81
C HIS A 68 12.13 0.87 -0.66
N LYS A 69 12.34 -0.42 -0.94
CA LYS A 69 12.63 -1.46 0.06
C LYS A 69 11.59 -1.52 1.18
N PHE A 70 10.32 -1.38 0.81
CA PHE A 70 9.20 -1.54 1.75
C PHE A 70 8.76 -3.00 1.79
N ASP A 71 8.30 -3.43 2.96
CA ASP A 71 7.70 -4.74 3.10
C ASP A 71 6.32 -4.77 2.44
N ILE A 72 5.88 -5.94 2.01
CA ILE A 72 4.59 -6.15 1.38
C ILE A 72 3.91 -7.39 1.91
N LYS A 73 2.65 -7.25 2.31
CA LYS A 73 1.78 -8.39 2.64
C LYS A 73 0.54 -8.38 1.76
N ILE A 74 0.03 -9.58 1.47
CA ILE A 74 -0.95 -9.77 0.41
C ILE A 74 -2.27 -10.27 1.01
N LEU A 75 -3.33 -9.49 0.84
CA LEU A 75 -4.66 -9.89 1.27
C LEU A 75 -5.35 -10.70 0.18
N SER A 76 -5.45 -12.01 0.39
CA SER A 76 -6.08 -12.99 -0.47
C SER A 76 -7.56 -13.17 -0.14
N GLY A 77 -8.41 -13.19 -1.19
CA GLY A 77 -9.82 -13.56 -1.05
C GLY A 77 -10.05 -15.05 -0.74
N LYS A 78 -9.00 -15.88 -0.77
CA LYS A 78 -9.06 -17.32 -0.47
C LYS A 78 -8.30 -17.66 0.82
N TYR A 79 -7.07 -17.19 0.93
CA TYR A 79 -6.13 -17.62 1.97
C TYR A 79 -5.96 -16.60 3.10
N GLY A 80 -6.75 -15.52 3.14
CA GLY A 80 -6.58 -14.47 4.14
C GLY A 80 -5.28 -13.68 3.89
N LEU A 81 -4.52 -13.38 4.96
CA LEU A 81 -3.29 -12.62 4.85
C LEU A 81 -2.09 -13.52 4.55
N LEU A 82 -1.31 -13.17 3.53
CA LEU A 82 -0.16 -13.95 3.06
C LEU A 82 1.14 -13.16 3.16
N GLU A 83 2.21 -13.88 3.49
CA GLU A 83 3.59 -13.45 3.29
C GLU A 83 3.95 -13.49 1.79
N PRO A 84 4.89 -12.65 1.34
CA PRO A 84 5.24 -12.55 -0.08
C PRO A 84 5.80 -13.86 -0.66
N ASP A 85 6.53 -14.61 0.15
CA ASP A 85 7.22 -15.86 -0.21
C ASP A 85 6.31 -17.11 -0.13
N THR A 86 5.13 -17.01 0.50
CA THR A 86 4.22 -18.14 0.66
C THR A 86 3.83 -18.72 -0.70
N ILE A 87 4.18 -20.00 -0.93
CA ILE A 87 3.84 -20.70 -2.18
C ILE A 87 2.37 -21.09 -2.17
N ILE A 88 1.62 -20.59 -3.15
CA ILE A 88 0.19 -20.89 -3.31
C ILE A 88 -0.17 -21.30 -4.74
N LYS A 89 -1.15 -22.20 -4.87
CA LYS A 89 -1.71 -22.60 -6.17
C LYS A 89 -2.62 -21.49 -6.74
N PRO A 90 -2.72 -21.34 -8.08
CA PRO A 90 -3.68 -20.42 -8.68
C PRO A 90 -5.12 -20.72 -8.26
N TYR A 91 -5.94 -19.67 -8.18
CA TYR A 91 -7.34 -19.75 -7.76
C TYR A 91 -8.16 -18.58 -8.33
N ASP A 92 -9.46 -18.79 -8.50
CA ASP A 92 -10.42 -17.74 -8.89
C ASP A 92 -11.51 -17.57 -7.82
N GLN A 93 -11.12 -16.96 -6.69
CA GLN A 93 -12.01 -16.59 -5.61
C GLN A 93 -11.80 -15.12 -5.27
N LYS A 94 -12.91 -14.40 -5.15
CA LYS A 94 -12.95 -12.99 -4.75
C LYS A 94 -13.60 -12.89 -3.38
N LEU A 95 -13.08 -11.99 -2.56
CA LEU A 95 -13.79 -11.58 -1.34
C LEU A 95 -15.04 -10.77 -1.74
N THR A 96 -16.23 -11.28 -1.43
CA THR A 96 -17.51 -10.64 -1.80
C THR A 96 -18.52 -10.60 -0.66
N LYS A 97 -18.55 -11.61 0.21
CA LYS A 97 -19.56 -11.73 1.27
C LYS A 97 -19.13 -10.96 2.53
N LYS A 98 -20.05 -10.22 3.15
CA LYS A 98 -19.80 -9.53 4.45
C LYS A 98 -19.35 -10.49 5.55
N ALA A 99 -19.91 -11.70 5.59
CA ALA A 99 -19.51 -12.73 6.55
C ALA A 99 -18.03 -13.13 6.37
N ASP A 100 -17.56 -13.28 5.13
CA ASP A 100 -16.16 -13.59 4.83
C ASP A 100 -15.23 -12.45 5.22
N ILE A 101 -15.64 -11.19 5.00
CA ILE A 101 -14.88 -10.00 5.43
C ILE A 101 -14.72 -10.00 6.95
N LYS A 102 -15.81 -10.20 7.70
CA LYS A 102 -15.78 -10.24 9.16
C LYS A 102 -14.91 -11.41 9.65
N ARG A 103 -15.09 -12.60 9.08
CA ARG A 103 -14.29 -13.78 9.42
C ARG A 103 -12.80 -13.53 9.21
N PHE A 104 -12.40 -13.10 8.02
CA PHE A 104 -10.99 -12.79 7.73
C PHE A 104 -10.44 -11.68 8.61
N SER A 105 -11.23 -10.65 8.90
CA SER A 105 -10.80 -9.58 9.81
C SER A 105 -10.48 -10.13 11.20
N LEU A 106 -11.29 -11.07 11.71
CA LEU A 106 -11.04 -11.73 13.00
C LEU A 106 -9.84 -12.68 12.95
N GLU A 107 -9.71 -13.49 11.89
CA GLU A 107 -8.62 -14.45 11.72
C GLU A 107 -7.24 -13.76 11.72
N ILE A 108 -7.12 -12.59 11.09
CA ILE A 108 -5.84 -11.86 11.03
C ILE A 108 -5.52 -11.05 12.28
N ARG A 109 -6.41 -11.01 13.30
CA ARG A 109 -6.25 -10.15 14.47
C ARG A 109 -4.91 -10.31 15.18
N PRO A 110 -4.41 -11.54 15.48
CA PRO A 110 -3.13 -11.69 16.15
C PRO A 110 -1.97 -11.14 15.30
N THR A 111 -1.99 -11.42 14.00
CA THR A 111 -0.99 -10.92 13.05
C THR A 111 -1.03 -9.39 12.95
N MET A 112 -2.23 -8.79 12.97
CA MET A 112 -2.39 -7.34 12.96
C MET A 112 -1.83 -6.68 14.23
N HIS A 113 -1.98 -7.29 15.40
CA HIS A 113 -1.36 -6.78 16.63
C HIS A 113 0.17 -6.72 16.51
N GLN A 114 0.79 -7.73 15.89
CA GLN A 114 2.23 -7.75 15.67
C GLN A 114 2.66 -6.70 14.64
N ILE A 115 1.95 -6.61 13.51
CA ILE A 115 2.20 -5.61 12.46
C ILE A 115 2.11 -4.18 13.02
N LEU A 116 1.13 -3.91 13.88
CA LEU A 116 0.97 -2.60 14.51
C LEU A 116 2.12 -2.23 15.46
N LYS A 117 2.87 -3.20 15.99
CA LYS A 117 4.08 -2.97 16.79
C LYS A 117 5.29 -2.77 15.89
N ASP A 118 5.44 -3.61 14.86
CA ASP A 118 6.66 -3.69 14.06
C ASP A 118 6.80 -2.59 13.01
N TYR A 119 5.69 -1.99 12.59
CA TYR A 119 5.69 -0.99 11.51
C TYR A 119 5.29 0.39 12.01
N ASP A 120 5.98 1.40 11.49
CA ASP A 120 5.72 2.82 11.76
C ASP A 120 4.64 3.37 10.84
N THR A 121 4.60 2.88 9.60
CA THR A 121 3.63 3.33 8.58
C THR A 121 3.12 2.15 7.77
N ILE A 122 1.80 2.12 7.59
CA ILE A 122 1.11 1.08 6.85
C ILE A 122 0.37 1.72 5.69
N ILE A 123 0.79 1.42 4.47
CA ILE A 123 0.18 1.91 3.24
C ILE A 123 -0.84 0.87 2.76
N VAL A 124 -2.08 1.30 2.53
CA VAL A 124 -3.16 0.42 2.04
C VAL A 124 -3.53 0.82 0.62
N VAL A 125 -3.23 -0.05 -0.36
CA VAL A 125 -3.56 0.16 -1.77
C VAL A 125 -4.31 -1.07 -2.30
N MET A 126 -5.63 -1.05 -2.21
CA MET A 126 -6.49 -2.15 -2.67
C MET A 126 -7.94 -1.70 -2.89
N GLY A 127 -8.76 -2.57 -3.48
CA GLY A 127 -10.19 -2.30 -3.69
C GLY A 127 -11.00 -2.24 -2.39
N LYS A 128 -12.15 -1.55 -2.42
CA LYS A 128 -13.01 -1.26 -1.26
C LYS A 128 -13.29 -2.48 -0.39
N VAL A 129 -13.72 -3.59 -0.98
CA VAL A 129 -14.10 -4.81 -0.23
C VAL A 129 -12.94 -5.38 0.57
N TYR A 130 -11.72 -5.33 0.04
CA TYR A 130 -10.53 -5.82 0.75
C TYR A 130 -10.12 -4.88 1.89
N ARG A 131 -10.29 -3.56 1.73
CA ARG A 131 -10.01 -2.59 2.80
C ARG A 131 -10.87 -2.81 4.04
N GLN A 132 -12.11 -3.26 3.86
CA GLN A 132 -13.03 -3.55 4.97
C GLN A 132 -12.53 -4.62 5.94
N VAL A 133 -11.62 -5.50 5.50
CA VAL A 133 -10.96 -6.47 6.38
C VAL A 133 -10.02 -5.77 7.37
N LEU A 134 -9.37 -4.68 6.94
CA LEU A 134 -8.38 -3.94 7.70
C LEU A 134 -8.97 -2.75 8.48
N GLU A 135 -10.16 -2.27 8.10
CA GLU A 135 -10.84 -1.11 8.71
C GLU A 135 -10.87 -1.13 10.25
N PRO A 136 -11.14 -2.26 10.94
CA PRO A 136 -11.13 -2.31 12.40
C PRO A 136 -9.77 -2.00 13.06
N TYR A 137 -8.68 -2.06 12.29
CA TYR A 137 -7.31 -1.84 12.77
C TYR A 137 -6.77 -0.46 12.43
N TYR A 138 -7.54 0.36 11.69
CA TYR A 138 -7.06 1.67 11.26
C TYR A 138 -6.80 2.61 12.44
N ASN A 139 -5.63 3.23 12.40
CA ASN A 139 -5.18 4.25 13.34
C ASN A 139 -4.25 5.23 12.61
N SER A 140 -3.59 6.12 13.36
CA SER A 140 -2.71 7.15 12.80
C SER A 140 -1.51 6.62 12.00
N LYS A 141 -1.18 5.32 12.07
CA LYS A 141 -0.12 4.69 11.26
C LYS A 141 -0.57 4.39 9.82
N PHE A 142 -1.87 4.39 9.55
CA PHE A 142 -2.39 4.00 8.23
C PHE A 142 -2.37 5.18 7.24
N ARG A 143 -1.96 4.89 6.01
CA ARG A 143 -2.11 5.74 4.83
C ARG A 143 -3.03 5.01 3.85
N VAL A 144 -4.32 5.33 3.88
CA VAL A 144 -5.34 4.60 3.11
C VAL A 144 -5.56 5.29 1.77
N VAL A 145 -4.93 4.77 0.72
CA VAL A 145 -4.96 5.37 -0.61
C VAL A 145 -6.28 5.02 -1.29
N ILE A 146 -7.10 6.04 -1.54
CA ILE A 146 -8.36 5.94 -2.28
C ILE A 146 -8.32 6.93 -3.44
N HIS A 147 -8.68 6.46 -4.64
CA HIS A 147 -8.72 7.30 -5.82
C HIS A 147 -10.06 7.20 -6.54
N LYS A 148 -10.69 8.36 -6.83
CA LYS A 148 -12.02 8.45 -7.47
C LYS A 148 -12.10 7.76 -8.84
N LYS A 149 -11.02 7.85 -9.62
CA LYS A 149 -10.87 7.18 -10.93
C LYS A 149 -10.62 5.66 -10.86
N GLY A 150 -10.77 5.03 -9.70
CA GLY A 150 -10.56 3.59 -9.54
C GLY A 150 -9.14 3.13 -9.91
N ILE A 151 -9.04 2.02 -10.65
CA ILE A 151 -7.76 1.37 -10.97
C ILE A 151 -6.80 2.28 -11.75
N PHE A 152 -7.29 3.03 -12.74
CA PHE A 152 -6.46 3.96 -13.51
C PHE A 152 -5.89 5.08 -12.63
N GLY A 153 -6.68 5.53 -11.67
CA GLY A 153 -6.25 6.48 -10.66
C GLY A 153 -5.08 5.97 -9.81
N TYR A 154 -5.20 4.74 -9.31
CA TYR A 154 -4.10 4.11 -8.57
C TYR A 154 -2.85 3.94 -9.42
N LEU A 155 -3.00 3.48 -10.67
CA LEU A 155 -1.85 3.27 -11.56
C LEU A 155 -1.12 4.60 -11.86
N HIS A 156 -1.86 5.67 -12.12
CA HIS A 156 -1.28 6.99 -12.32
C HIS A 156 -0.54 7.46 -11.06
N LEU A 157 -1.17 7.37 -9.90
CA LEU A 157 -0.58 7.78 -8.63
C LEU A 157 0.70 6.99 -8.30
N LEU A 158 0.64 5.65 -8.40
CA LEU A 158 1.79 4.78 -8.15
C LEU A 158 2.93 5.03 -9.15
N SER A 159 2.62 5.41 -10.40
CA SER A 159 3.64 5.81 -11.38
C SER A 159 4.37 7.09 -10.95
N GLN A 160 3.67 8.06 -10.37
CA GLN A 160 4.30 9.26 -9.79
C GLN A 160 5.14 8.91 -8.57
N PHE A 161 4.59 8.12 -7.64
CA PHE A 161 5.27 7.70 -6.42
C PHE A 161 6.61 7.00 -6.70
N ASN A 162 6.67 6.17 -7.75
CA ASN A 162 7.91 5.49 -8.15
C ASN A 162 9.02 6.43 -8.66
N LYS A 163 8.72 7.71 -8.93
CA LYS A 163 9.72 8.72 -9.33
C LYS A 163 10.27 9.49 -8.14
N PHE A 164 9.66 9.36 -6.97
CA PHE A 164 10.06 10.09 -5.78
C PHE A 164 11.20 9.38 -5.07
N THR A 165 11.99 10.14 -4.32
CA THR A 165 12.82 9.52 -3.28
C THR A 165 11.90 8.99 -2.17
N THR A 166 12.39 8.06 -1.35
CA THR A 166 11.61 7.53 -0.21
C THR A 166 11.11 8.66 0.70
N ARG A 167 11.94 9.67 0.98
CA ARG A 167 11.55 10.83 1.79
C ARG A 167 10.37 11.60 1.19
N ILE A 168 10.45 11.95 -0.08
CA ILE A 168 9.39 12.70 -0.78
C ILE A 168 8.11 11.86 -0.82
N LEU A 169 8.22 10.56 -1.10
CA LEU A 169 7.08 9.65 -1.07
C LEU A 169 6.40 9.64 0.30
N LEU A 170 7.17 9.49 1.38
CA LEU A 170 6.62 9.44 2.73
C LEU A 170 5.94 10.74 3.14
N ALA A 171 6.46 11.90 2.71
CA ALA A 171 5.80 13.19 2.91
C ALA A 171 4.49 13.27 2.10
N GLU A 172 4.53 12.88 0.83
CA GLU A 172 3.38 12.96 -0.08
C GLU A 172 2.22 12.07 0.38
N ILE A 173 2.52 10.88 0.93
CA ILE A 173 1.46 9.96 1.37
C ILE A 173 0.75 10.42 2.64
N GLU A 174 1.29 11.38 3.40
CA GLU A 174 0.65 11.90 4.64
C GLU A 174 -0.77 12.43 4.39
N LYS A 175 -1.06 12.95 3.19
CA LYS A 175 -2.42 13.36 2.82
C LYS A 175 -3.45 12.22 2.83
N TYR A 176 -2.99 10.96 2.83
CA TYR A 176 -3.83 9.76 2.96
C TYR A 176 -3.88 9.23 4.39
N LYS A 177 -3.33 9.94 5.37
CA LYS A 177 -3.37 9.54 6.79
C LYS A 177 -4.80 9.32 7.25
N PHE A 178 -5.03 8.14 7.82
CA PHE A 178 -6.31 7.86 8.44
C PHE A 178 -6.45 8.68 9.71
N THR A 179 -7.51 9.48 9.76
CA THR A 179 -7.97 10.19 10.97
C THR A 179 -9.28 9.55 11.39
N LYS A 180 -9.36 9.10 12.64
CA LYS A 180 -10.63 8.67 13.21
C LYS A 180 -11.48 9.92 13.40
N ASN A 181 -12.63 9.97 12.74
CA ASN A 181 -13.67 10.97 13.03
C ASN A 181 -14.28 10.70 14.40
#